data_AF-A0A3D1TM72-F1
#
_entry.id   AF-A0A3D1TM72-F1
#
_cell.length_a   1.000
_cell.length_b   1.000
_cell.length_c   1.000
_cell.angle_alpha   90.00
_cell.angle_beta   90.00
_cell.angle_gamma   90.00
#
_symmetry.space_group_name_H-M   'P 1'
#
loop_
_entity.id
_entity.type
_entity.pdbx_description
1 polymer ?
#
loop_
_entity_poly.entity_id
_entity_poly.type
_entity_poly.pdbx_seq_one_letter_code
_entity_poly.pdbx_strand_id
1 'polypeptide(L)'
;DFGESILQAARLVARMQDPSVPDEELMKLQVDWKNPNTPSSSMSADAFSKLAGSIDSFANSEVGMTRAGLSRSEIVRLKADQRKAQAGQVLDQIRGMRQQTEQQTDTAAREGGMNEPEQSEPAAGTTQKA
;
A
#
# COMPACT_ATOMS: atom_id res chain seq x y z
N ASP A 1 18.27 -27.56 -21.41
CA ASP A 1 18.63 -26.46 -20.50
C ASP A 1 18.84 -27.02 -19.10
N PHE A 2 19.84 -26.54 -18.37
CA PHE A 2 20.16 -27.02 -17.02
C PHE A 2 19.03 -26.73 -16.02
N GLY A 3 18.44 -25.52 -16.07
CA GLY A 3 17.35 -25.15 -15.14
C GLY A 3 16.12 -26.03 -15.30
N GLU A 4 15.73 -26.33 -16.54
CA GLU A 4 14.57 -27.19 -16.82
C GLU A 4 14.81 -28.63 -16.33
N SER A 5 16.05 -29.13 -16.42
CA SER A 5 16.36 -30.48 -15.93
C SER A 5 16.19 -30.63 -14.41
N ILE A 6 16.54 -29.59 -13.64
CA ILE A 6 16.33 -29.57 -12.18
C ILE A 6 14.85 -29.51 -11.86
N LEU A 7 14.06 -28.71 -12.59
CA LEU A 7 12.61 -28.65 -12.40
C LEU A 7 11.95 -29.99 -12.73
N GLN A 8 12.35 -30.65 -13.81
CA GLN A 8 11.84 -31.97 -14.16
C GLN A 8 12.14 -33.00 -13.08
N ALA A 9 13.36 -33.02 -12.54
CA ALA A 9 13.73 -33.90 -11.43
C ALA A 9 12.89 -33.61 -10.18
N ALA A 10 12.73 -32.33 -9.81
CA ALA A 10 11.90 -31.93 -8.66
C ALA A 10 10.44 -32.34 -8.83
N ARG A 11 9.85 -32.14 -10.03
CA ARG A 11 8.48 -32.56 -10.35
C ARG A 11 8.32 -34.08 -10.28
N LEU A 12 9.31 -34.83 -10.75
CA LEU A 12 9.31 -36.30 -10.67
C LEU A 12 9.31 -36.76 -9.20
N VAL A 13 10.19 -36.19 -8.37
CA VAL A 13 10.27 -36.50 -6.93
C VAL A 13 8.94 -36.17 -6.24
N ALA A 14 8.33 -35.02 -6.56
CA ALA A 14 7.03 -34.63 -6.02
C ALA A 14 5.94 -35.66 -6.38
N ARG A 15 5.88 -36.14 -7.63
CA ARG A 15 4.94 -37.19 -8.04
C ARG A 15 5.21 -38.55 -7.39
N MET A 16 6.47 -38.88 -7.13
CA MET A 16 6.82 -40.11 -6.41
C MET A 16 6.36 -40.06 -4.95
N GLN A 17 6.38 -38.87 -4.33
CA GLN A 17 5.93 -38.67 -2.96
C GLN A 17 4.40 -38.61 -2.86
N ASP A 18 3.75 -37.92 -3.80
CA ASP A 18 2.29 -37.84 -3.89
C ASP A 18 1.85 -37.87 -5.37
N PRO A 19 1.35 -39.03 -5.85
CA PRO A 19 0.89 -39.19 -7.23
C PRO A 19 -0.37 -38.38 -7.57
N SER A 20 -1.09 -37.86 -6.55
CA SER A 20 -2.33 -37.11 -6.75
C SER A 20 -2.12 -35.62 -7.02
N VAL A 21 -0.89 -35.12 -6.88
CA VAL A 21 -0.56 -33.71 -7.14
C VAL A 21 -0.85 -33.36 -8.60
N PRO A 22 -1.69 -32.35 -8.87
CA PRO A 22 -2.06 -31.99 -10.23
C PRO A 22 -0.90 -31.32 -10.96
N ASP A 23 -0.86 -31.50 -12.27
CA ASP A 23 0.20 -30.95 -13.13
C ASP A 23 0.28 -29.43 -13.04
N GLU A 24 -0.86 -28.76 -12.88
CA GLU A 24 -0.90 -27.30 -12.73
C GLU A 24 -0.06 -26.82 -11.52
N GLU A 25 -0.07 -27.56 -10.41
CA GLU A 25 0.73 -27.21 -9.24
C GLU A 25 2.21 -27.49 -9.46
N LEU A 26 2.56 -28.60 -10.10
CA LEU A 26 3.93 -28.95 -10.46
C LEU A 26 4.55 -27.94 -11.44
N MET A 27 3.73 -27.36 -12.32
CA MET A 27 4.16 -26.33 -13.28
C MET A 27 4.40 -24.97 -12.61
N LYS A 28 3.94 -24.75 -11.37
CA LYS A 28 4.25 -23.54 -10.57
C LYS A 28 5.66 -23.56 -9.99
N LEU A 29 6.34 -24.70 -10.00
CA LEU A 29 7.75 -24.79 -9.56
C LEU A 29 8.63 -23.95 -10.49
N GLN A 30 9.41 -23.06 -9.88
CA GLN A 30 10.36 -22.18 -10.55
C GLN A 30 11.72 -22.30 -9.88
N VAL A 31 12.79 -22.18 -10.67
CA VAL A 31 14.14 -22.09 -10.14
C VAL A 31 14.43 -20.63 -9.82
N ASP A 32 14.82 -20.36 -8.58
CA ASP A 32 15.36 -19.06 -8.18
C ASP A 32 16.90 -19.14 -8.11
N TRP A 33 17.56 -18.58 -9.12
CA TRP A 33 19.02 -18.52 -9.16
C TRP A 33 19.51 -17.31 -8.37
N LYS A 34 20.31 -17.57 -7.33
CA LYS A 34 20.97 -16.51 -6.59
C LYS A 34 22.09 -15.87 -7.42
N ASN A 35 22.28 -14.57 -7.25
CA ASN A 35 23.31 -13.81 -7.93
C ASN A 35 24.72 -14.30 -7.52
N PRO A 36 25.51 -14.91 -8.42
CA PRO A 36 26.80 -15.48 -8.06
C PRO A 36 27.84 -14.40 -7.68
N ASN A 37 27.66 -13.16 -8.09
CA ASN A 37 28.57 -12.05 -7.76
C ASN A 37 28.41 -11.53 -6.33
N THR A 38 27.34 -11.93 -5.62
CA THR A 38 27.06 -11.53 -4.23
C THR A 38 26.70 -12.77 -3.41
N PRO A 39 27.65 -13.70 -3.20
CA PRO A 39 27.39 -15.00 -2.58
C PRO A 39 27.01 -14.92 -1.09
N SER A 40 27.31 -13.80 -0.42
CA SER A 40 26.97 -13.58 0.99
C SER A 40 25.93 -12.47 1.16
N SER A 41 25.25 -12.49 2.31
CA SER A 41 24.31 -11.45 2.72
C SER A 41 24.99 -10.08 2.86
N SER A 42 26.22 -10.05 3.39
CA SER A 42 26.99 -8.80 3.53
C SER A 42 27.35 -8.17 2.18
N MET A 43 27.74 -8.99 1.20
CA MET A 43 28.01 -8.50 -0.17
C MET A 43 26.74 -8.02 -0.87
N SER A 44 25.62 -8.72 -0.65
CA SER A 44 24.31 -8.31 -1.18
C SER A 44 23.85 -6.97 -0.59
N ALA A 45 24.05 -6.75 0.71
CA ALA A 45 23.74 -5.49 1.39
C ALA A 45 24.60 -4.33 0.89
N ASP A 46 25.92 -4.52 0.76
CA ASP A 46 26.83 -3.50 0.22
C ASP A 46 26.46 -3.12 -1.23
N ALA A 47 26.22 -4.13 -2.08
CA ALA A 47 25.78 -3.90 -3.45
C ALA A 47 24.43 -3.17 -3.50
N PHE A 48 23.48 -3.54 -2.63
CA PHE A 48 22.21 -2.85 -2.51
C PHE A 48 22.40 -1.38 -2.12
N SER A 49 23.19 -1.08 -1.08
CA SER A 49 23.46 0.30 -0.65
C SER A 49 24.04 1.17 -1.76
N LYS A 50 24.96 0.61 -2.56
CA LYS A 50 25.57 1.31 -3.72
C LYS A 50 24.55 1.62 -4.82
N LEU A 51 23.68 0.67 -5.13
CA LEU A 51 22.65 0.83 -6.17
C LEU A 51 21.50 1.72 -5.69
N ALA A 52 21.08 1.59 -4.43
CA ALA A 52 20.02 2.41 -3.84
C ALA A 52 20.36 3.89 -3.78
N GLY A 53 21.65 4.24 -3.59
CA GLY A 53 22.11 5.63 -3.59
C GLY A 53 22.30 6.24 -4.98
N SER A 54 22.29 5.43 -6.05
CA SER A 54 22.59 5.88 -7.41
C SER A 54 21.44 5.72 -8.41
N ILE A 55 20.42 4.93 -8.07
CA ILE A 55 19.27 4.65 -8.93
C ILE A 55 17.99 5.04 -8.19
N ASP A 56 17.22 5.96 -8.79
CA ASP A 56 15.95 6.40 -8.23
C ASP A 56 14.97 5.25 -8.02
N SER A 57 14.27 5.28 -6.89
CA SER A 57 13.28 4.28 -6.48
C SER A 57 13.78 2.82 -6.39
N PHE A 58 15.06 2.55 -6.64
CA PHE A 58 15.61 1.19 -6.67
C PHE A 58 15.40 0.47 -5.34
N ALA A 59 15.62 1.16 -4.23
CA ALA A 59 15.46 0.62 -2.88
C ALA A 59 14.06 0.05 -2.62
N ASN A 60 13.03 0.63 -3.25
CA ASN A 60 11.63 0.24 -3.10
C ASN A 60 11.14 -0.71 -4.20
N SER A 61 12.01 -1.02 -5.18
CA SER A 61 11.67 -1.92 -6.28
C SER A 61 11.85 -3.39 -5.87
N GLU A 62 11.08 -4.30 -6.48
CA GLU A 62 11.27 -5.74 -6.25
C GLU A 62 12.65 -6.20 -6.66
N VAL A 63 13.21 -5.62 -7.73
CA VAL A 63 14.58 -5.89 -8.18
C VAL A 63 15.59 -5.50 -7.10
N GLY A 64 15.44 -4.33 -6.48
CA GLY A 64 16.30 -3.87 -5.40
C GLY A 64 16.20 -4.76 -4.16
N MET A 65 14.99 -5.15 -3.77
CA MET A 65 14.79 -6.07 -2.64
C MET A 65 15.39 -7.46 -2.90
N THR A 66 15.27 -7.99 -4.12
CA THR A 66 15.94 -9.24 -4.51
C THR A 66 17.46 -9.10 -4.46
N ARG A 67 18.01 -7.95 -4.90
CA ARG A 67 19.45 -7.66 -4.84
C ARG A 67 19.95 -7.50 -3.40
N ALA A 68 19.10 -7.03 -2.49
CA ALA A 68 19.38 -7.02 -1.06
C ALA A 68 19.36 -8.45 -0.43
N GLY A 69 18.94 -9.46 -1.19
CA GLY A 69 18.96 -10.86 -0.78
C GLY A 69 17.62 -11.42 -0.32
N LEU A 70 16.56 -10.60 -0.30
CA LEU A 70 15.23 -11.05 0.09
C LEU A 70 14.70 -12.08 -0.93
N SER A 71 14.05 -13.12 -0.41
CA SER A 71 13.30 -14.07 -1.22
C SER A 71 11.99 -13.47 -1.71
N ARG A 72 11.40 -14.08 -2.74
CA ARG A 72 10.13 -13.62 -3.31
C ARG A 72 8.98 -13.56 -2.29
N SER A 73 8.89 -14.54 -1.39
CA SER A 73 7.87 -14.57 -0.34
C SER A 73 8.06 -13.44 0.67
N GLU A 74 9.31 -13.14 1.05
CA GLU A 74 9.65 -12.00 1.91
C GLU A 74 9.31 -10.67 1.24
N ILE A 75 9.61 -10.52 -0.05
CA ILE A 75 9.27 -9.33 -0.84
C ILE A 75 7.76 -9.11 -0.88
N VAL A 76 6.99 -10.16 -1.18
CA VAL A 76 5.51 -10.07 -1.22
C VAL A 76 4.96 -9.66 0.14
N ARG A 77 5.45 -10.26 1.23
CA ARG A 77 5.03 -9.92 2.59
C ARG A 77 5.40 -8.47 2.93
N LEU A 78 6.63 -8.05 2.66
CA LEU A 78 7.10 -6.69 2.91
C LEU A 78 6.24 -5.65 2.16
N LYS A 79 5.92 -5.91 0.88
CA LYS A 79 5.05 -5.02 0.10
C LYS A 79 3.62 -4.98 0.63
N ALA A 80 3.09 -6.09 1.12
CA ALA A 80 1.78 -6.12 1.76
C ALA A 80 1.77 -5.28 3.05
N ASP A 81 2.82 -5.41 3.87
CA ASP A 81 2.97 -4.62 5.10
C ASP A 81 3.11 -3.12 4.79
N GLN A 82 3.90 -2.76 3.78
CA GLN A 82 4.02 -1.37 3.30
C GLN A 82 2.69 -0.79 2.83
N ARG A 83 1.93 -1.53 2.01
CA ARG A 83 0.59 -1.10 1.56
C ARG A 83 -0.37 -0.90 2.73
N LYS A 84 -0.32 -1.80 3.73
CA LYS A 84 -1.15 -1.71 4.93
C LYS A 84 -0.80 -0.46 5.75
N ALA A 85 0.49 -0.17 5.92
CA ALA A 85 0.95 1.03 6.61
C ALA A 85 0.51 2.31 5.88
N GLN A 86 0.68 2.36 4.55
CA GLN A 86 0.23 3.48 3.72
C GLN A 86 -1.28 3.70 3.81
N ALA A 87 -2.07 2.61 3.76
CA ALA A 87 -3.52 2.69 3.93
C ALA A 87 -3.91 3.24 5.30
N GLY A 88 -3.22 2.84 6.37
CA GLY A 88 -3.41 3.40 7.71
C GLY A 88 -3.19 4.92 7.74
N GLN A 89 -2.11 5.40 7.14
CA GLN A 89 -1.79 6.84 7.07
C GLN A 89 -2.86 7.64 6.32
N VAL A 90 -3.38 7.13 5.21
CA VAL A 90 -4.45 7.78 4.44
C VAL A 90 -5.75 7.82 5.26
N LEU A 91 -6.09 6.75 5.97
CA LEU A 91 -7.28 6.71 6.83
C LEU A 91 -7.17 7.70 8.00
N ASP A 92 -6.00 7.80 8.62
CA ASP A 92 -5.75 8.75 9.69
C ASP A 92 -5.84 10.20 9.19
N GLN A 93 -5.35 10.48 7.96
CA GLN A 93 -5.49 11.77 7.32
C GLN A 93 -6.96 12.14 7.07
N ILE A 94 -7.77 11.20 6.55
CA ILE A 94 -9.20 11.42 6.32
C ILE A 94 -9.94 11.67 7.63
N ARG A 95 -9.61 10.92 8.70
CA ARG A 95 -10.20 11.13 10.03
C ARG A 95 -9.85 12.50 10.58
N GLY A 96 -8.60 12.92 10.46
CA GLY A 96 -8.15 14.25 10.87
C GLY A 96 -8.86 15.37 10.10
N MET A 97 -9.03 15.21 8.77
CA MET A 97 -9.78 16.16 7.94
C MET A 97 -11.24 16.28 8.38
N ARG A 98 -11.93 15.15 8.66
CA ARG A 98 -13.32 15.18 9.13
C ARG A 98 -13.45 15.94 10.46
N GLN A 99 -12.53 15.73 11.40
CA GLN A 99 -12.53 16.44 12.69
C GLN A 99 -12.28 17.95 12.53
N GLN A 100 -11.45 18.35 11.57
CA GLN A 100 -11.23 19.78 11.26
C GLN A 100 -12.50 20.42 10.66
N THR A 101 -13.18 19.73 9.75
CA THR A 101 -14.43 20.21 9.16
C THR A 101 -15.51 20.38 10.21
N GLU A 102 -15.67 19.42 11.13
CA GLU A 102 -16.66 19.47 12.21
C GLU A 102 -16.41 20.66 13.17
N GLN A 103 -15.14 20.93 13.52
CA GLN A 103 -14.77 22.08 14.37
C GLN A 103 -15.03 23.43 13.69
N GLN A 104 -14.78 23.55 12.38
CA GLN A 104 -15.07 24.77 11.61
C GLN A 104 -16.57 25.07 11.52
N THR A 105 -17.42 24.05 11.35
CA THR A 105 -18.88 24.21 11.39
C THR A 105 -19.41 24.61 12.76
N ASP A 106 -18.86 24.07 13.85
CA ASP A 106 -19.28 24.43 15.21
C ASP A 106 -18.85 25.85 15.62
N THR A 107 -17.67 26.32 15.18
CA THR A 107 -17.27 27.73 15.38
C THR A 107 -18.07 28.69 14.52
N ALA A 108 -18.35 28.34 13.25
CA ALA A 108 -19.18 29.17 12.37
C ALA A 108 -20.65 29.24 12.84
N ALA A 109 -21.20 28.15 13.40
CA ALA A 109 -22.53 28.13 13.99
C ALA A 109 -22.62 28.93 15.31
N ARG A 110 -21.54 28.97 16.10
CA ARG A 110 -21.46 29.82 17.31
C ARG A 110 -21.29 31.31 16.99
N GLU A 111 -20.55 31.67 15.95
CA GLU A 111 -20.36 33.07 15.53
C GLU A 111 -21.56 33.63 14.75
N GLY A 112 -22.31 32.78 14.01
CA GLY A 112 -23.51 33.17 13.28
C GLY A 112 -24.76 33.40 14.14
N GLY A 113 -24.73 33.05 15.44
CA GLY A 113 -25.87 33.16 16.35
C GLY A 113 -26.06 34.51 17.06
N MET A 114 -25.20 35.52 16.80
CA MET A 114 -25.24 36.82 17.50
C MET A 114 -25.69 38.00 16.60
N ASN A 115 -26.42 37.74 15.52
CA ASN A 115 -27.05 38.80 14.73
C ASN A 115 -28.49 38.41 14.34
N GLU A 116 -29.41 38.45 15.31
CA GLU A 116 -30.83 38.61 15.01
C GLU A 116 -31.05 40.04 14.47
N PRO A 117 -31.61 40.23 13.26
CA PRO A 117 -32.18 41.51 12.90
C PRO A 117 -33.55 41.62 13.58
N GLU A 118 -33.70 42.58 14.48
CA GLU A 118 -35.00 42.96 15.04
C GLU A 118 -36.00 43.26 13.89
N GLN A 119 -37.01 42.41 13.76
CA GLN A 119 -38.15 42.67 12.88
C GLN A 119 -38.97 43.82 13.48
N SER A 120 -38.83 45.01 12.88
CA SER A 120 -39.70 46.15 13.16
C SER A 120 -41.09 45.92 12.54
N GLU A 121 -42.11 45.83 13.38
CA GLU A 121 -43.53 45.89 12.99
C GLU A 121 -43.86 47.25 12.34
N PRO A 122 -44.72 47.32 11.31
CA PRO A 122 -45.45 48.54 11.01
C PRO A 122 -46.91 48.44 11.49
N ALA A 123 -47.30 49.46 12.25
CA ALA A 123 -48.64 49.69 12.77
C ALA A 123 -49.71 49.91 11.67
N ALA A 124 -50.95 49.61 12.07
CA ALA A 124 -52.18 49.54 11.27
C ALA A 124 -52.66 50.87 10.61
N GLY A 125 -53.49 50.75 9.57
CA GLY A 125 -54.37 51.83 9.11
C GLY A 125 -55.15 51.64 7.78
N THR A 126 -56.35 51.03 7.86
CA THR A 126 -57.66 51.58 7.39
C THR A 126 -57.94 51.91 5.89
N THR A 127 -58.84 51.10 5.28
CA THR A 127 -59.95 51.38 4.28
C THR A 127 -59.59 52.01 2.91
N GLN A 128 -60.32 51.92 1.77
CA GLN A 128 -61.68 51.54 1.38
C GLN A 128 -61.76 51.36 -0.17
N LYS A 129 -62.80 50.63 -0.62
CA LYS A 129 -63.29 50.41 -2.00
C LYS A 129 -63.12 51.53 -3.05
N ALA A 130 -62.99 51.10 -4.31
CA ALA A 130 -63.96 51.42 -5.38
C ALA A 130 -64.14 50.18 -6.28
#